data_AF-A0A1E5GY29-F1
#
_entry.id   AF-A0A1E5GY29-F1
#
_cell.length_a   1.000
_cell.length_b   1.000
_cell.length_c   1.000
_cell.angle_alpha   90.00
_cell.angle_beta   90.00
_cell.angle_gamma   90.00
#
_symmetry.space_group_name_H-M   'P 1'
#
loop_
_entity.id
_entity.type
_entity.pdbx_description
1 polymer ?
#
loop_
_entity_poly.entity_id
_entity_poly.type
_entity_poly.pdbx_seq_one_letter_code
_entity_poly.pdbx_strand_id
1 'polypeptide(L)'
;MNHTKTIQAVAQRSLVAKDTCEQVLGAYEKYSEKNMSRSSRKHMIEITAAISETTGVEPEVCETVMSHFFDLLSEEVKKKIPFVK
;
A
#
# COMPACT_ATOMS: atom_id res chain seq x y z
N MET A 1 -9.97 -8.55 -0.39
CA MET A 1 -9.11 -9.46 0.42
C MET A 1 -9.34 -9.14 1.91
N ASN A 2 -9.13 -10.05 2.88
CA ASN A 2 -9.51 -9.80 4.30
C ASN A 2 -8.48 -8.84 4.94
N HIS A 3 -8.55 -7.54 4.58
CA HIS A 3 -7.48 -6.55 4.71
C HIS A 3 -7.16 -6.12 6.14
N THR A 4 -7.94 -6.52 7.13
CA THR A 4 -7.80 -6.02 8.51
C THR A 4 -6.41 -6.29 9.10
N LYS A 5 -5.80 -7.45 8.82
CA LYS A 5 -4.44 -7.79 9.30
C LYS A 5 -3.37 -6.96 8.59
N THR A 6 -3.49 -6.76 7.29
CA THR A 6 -2.52 -5.97 6.50
C THR A 6 -2.62 -4.49 6.86
N ILE A 7 -3.83 -3.93 6.97
CA ILE A 7 -4.06 -2.55 7.42
C ILE A 7 -3.45 -2.33 8.81
N GLN A 8 -3.66 -3.27 9.74
CA GLN A 8 -3.09 -3.17 11.09
C GLN A 8 -1.56 -3.22 11.07
N ALA A 9 -0.97 -4.12 10.28
CA ALA A 9 0.49 -4.22 10.15
C ALA A 9 1.10 -2.97 9.51
N VAL A 10 0.43 -2.39 8.50
CA VAL A 10 0.86 -1.13 7.88
C VAL A 10 0.78 0.01 8.87
N ALA A 11 -0.36 0.19 9.56
CA ALA A 11 -0.54 1.25 10.56
C ALA A 11 0.50 1.18 11.70
N GLN A 12 0.83 -0.02 12.16
CA GLN A 12 1.88 -0.22 13.18
C GLN A 12 3.28 0.17 12.68
N ARG A 13 3.59 -0.07 11.39
CA ARG A 13 4.89 0.24 10.79
C ARG A 13 5.03 1.71 10.41
N SER A 14 3.98 2.30 9.84
CA SER A 14 3.97 3.68 9.35
C SER A 14 3.72 4.70 10.44
N LEU A 15 3.26 4.29 11.62
CA LEU A 15 2.76 5.17 12.70
C LEU A 15 1.59 6.06 12.24
N VAL A 16 0.94 5.71 11.13
CA VAL A 16 -0.24 6.40 10.60
C VAL A 16 -1.48 5.78 11.22
N ALA A 17 -2.50 6.60 11.47
CA ALA A 17 -3.78 6.14 11.99
C ALA A 17 -4.36 5.01 11.11
N LYS A 18 -4.96 4.01 11.78
CA LYS A 18 -5.54 2.84 11.10
C LYS A 18 -6.57 3.25 10.05
N ASP A 19 -7.42 4.21 10.38
CA ASP A 19 -8.48 4.71 9.49
C ASP A 19 -7.89 5.37 8.23
N THR A 20 -6.79 6.12 8.36
CA THR A 20 -6.06 6.70 7.22
C THR A 20 -5.42 5.61 6.36
N CYS A 21 -4.84 4.58 6.98
CA CYS A 21 -4.30 3.43 6.26
C CYS A 21 -5.39 2.67 5.49
N GLU A 22 -6.58 2.51 6.08
CA GLU A 22 -7.73 1.89 5.44
C GLU A 22 -8.22 2.70 4.24
N GLN A 23 -8.29 4.03 4.35
CA GLN A 23 -8.64 4.91 3.23
C GLN A 23 -7.63 4.83 2.09
N VAL A 24 -6.33 4.92 2.39
CA VAL A 24 -5.24 4.85 1.40
C VAL A 24 -5.22 3.49 0.69
N LEU A 25 -5.29 2.39 1.45
CA LEU A 25 -5.25 1.05 0.87
C LEU A 25 -6.54 0.70 0.10
N GLY A 26 -7.69 1.19 0.56
CA GLY A 26 -8.96 1.06 -0.18
C GLY A 26 -8.97 1.85 -1.49
N ALA A 27 -8.36 3.04 -1.52
CA ALA A 27 -8.16 3.81 -2.75
C ALA A 27 -7.15 3.14 -3.69
N TYR A 28 -6.07 2.57 -3.15
CA TYR A 28 -5.12 1.78 -3.92
C TYR A 28 -5.77 0.55 -4.57
N GLU A 29 -6.62 -0.19 -3.85
CA GLU A 29 -7.31 -1.37 -4.41
C GLU A 29 -8.13 -0.97 -5.66
N LYS A 30 -8.93 0.09 -5.54
CA LYS A 30 -9.70 0.67 -6.66
C LYS A 30 -8.83 1.17 -7.81
N TYR A 31 -7.69 1.80 -7.49
CA TYR A 31 -6.72 2.22 -8.51
C TYR A 31 -6.16 1.01 -9.26
N SER A 32 -5.82 -0.06 -8.52
CA SER A 32 -5.19 -1.25 -9.07
C SER A 32 -6.11 -2.06 -9.99
N GLU A 33 -7.40 -2.14 -9.66
CA GLU A 33 -8.41 -2.77 -10.49
C GLU A 33 -8.49 -2.11 -11.88
N LYS A 34 -8.34 -0.79 -11.93
CA LYS A 34 -8.36 -0.01 -13.18
C LYS A 34 -7.01 0.04 -13.89
N ASN A 35 -5.90 -0.16 -13.16
CA ASN A 35 -4.54 0.07 -13.65
C ASN A 35 -3.60 -1.12 -13.32
N MET A 36 -4.03 -2.35 -13.63
CA MET A 36 -3.31 -3.57 -13.26
C MET A 36 -1.82 -3.57 -13.67
N SER A 37 -1.46 -2.98 -14.83
CA SER A 37 -0.07 -2.88 -15.30
C SER A 37 0.78 -1.83 -14.57
N ARG A 38 0.16 -0.89 -13.85
CA ARG A 38 0.82 0.23 -13.15
C ARG A 38 0.66 0.19 -11.63
N SER A 39 0.33 -0.96 -11.07
CA SER A 39 0.04 -1.12 -9.64
C SER A 39 1.26 -1.46 -8.78
N SER A 40 2.47 -1.45 -9.35
CA SER A 40 3.70 -1.83 -8.65
C SER A 40 4.44 -0.64 -8.04
N ARG A 41 5.36 -0.90 -7.10
CA ARG A 41 6.25 0.10 -6.49
C ARG A 41 6.99 1.00 -7.50
N LYS A 42 7.17 0.55 -8.75
CA LYS A 42 7.79 1.36 -9.82
C LYS A 42 6.97 2.60 -10.20
N HIS A 43 5.66 2.57 -9.95
CA HIS A 43 4.74 3.66 -10.22
C HIS A 43 4.30 4.36 -8.93
N MET A 44 5.12 4.31 -7.87
CA MET A 44 4.79 4.88 -6.56
C MET A 44 4.25 6.31 -6.66
N ILE A 45 4.91 7.17 -7.42
CA ILE A 45 4.54 8.58 -7.58
C ILE A 45 3.14 8.72 -8.21
N GLU A 46 2.85 7.95 -9.27
CA GLU A 46 1.53 7.97 -9.93
C GLU A 46 0.44 7.44 -8.99
N ILE A 47 0.75 6.37 -8.25
CA ILE A 47 -0.17 5.75 -7.30
C ILE A 47 -0.49 6.72 -6.16
N THR A 48 0.51 7.31 -5.53
CA THR A 48 0.33 8.19 -4.37
C THR A 48 -0.37 9.49 -4.75
N ALA A 49 -0.06 10.05 -5.92
CA ALA A 49 -0.77 11.20 -6.47
C ALA A 49 -2.26 10.90 -6.69
N ALA A 50 -2.58 9.78 -7.35
CA ALA A 50 -3.97 9.39 -7.61
C ALA A 50 -4.75 9.09 -6.33
N ILE A 51 -4.11 8.43 -5.35
CA ILE A 51 -4.73 8.16 -4.06
C ILE A 51 -4.97 9.46 -3.30
N SER A 52 -3.96 10.33 -3.22
CA SER A 52 -4.04 11.62 -2.52
C SER A 52 -5.17 12.48 -3.08
N GLU A 53 -5.30 12.56 -4.40
CA GLU A 53 -6.38 13.29 -5.08
C GLU A 53 -7.77 12.71 -4.73
N THR A 54 -7.86 11.39 -4.57
CA THR A 54 -9.13 10.70 -4.29
C THR A 54 -9.54 10.75 -2.82
N THR A 55 -8.58 10.68 -1.89
CA THR A 55 -8.84 10.57 -0.44
C THR A 55 -8.66 11.89 0.30
N GLY A 56 -7.97 12.87 -0.27
CA GLY A 56 -7.57 14.10 0.41
C GLY A 56 -6.45 13.91 1.44
N VAL A 57 -5.86 12.72 1.52
CA VAL A 57 -4.70 12.44 2.38
C VAL A 57 -3.45 13.03 1.72
N GLU A 58 -2.57 13.64 2.52
CA GLU A 58 -1.33 14.23 2.00
C GLU A 58 -0.47 13.21 1.23
N PRO A 59 0.17 13.61 0.11
CA PRO A 59 0.99 12.72 -0.69
C PRO A 59 2.10 12.00 0.09
N GLU A 60 2.74 12.69 1.03
CA GLU A 60 3.81 12.13 1.89
C GLU A 60 3.28 11.00 2.80
N VAL A 61 2.07 11.18 3.33
CA VAL A 61 1.39 10.15 4.14
C VAL A 61 0.99 8.98 3.25
N CYS A 62 0.46 9.24 2.06
CA CYS A 62 0.14 8.20 1.07
C CYS A 62 1.38 7.39 0.69
N GLU A 63 2.50 8.06 0.42
CA GLU A 63 3.77 7.42 0.08
C GLU A 63 4.30 6.55 1.21
N THR A 64 4.27 7.05 2.45
CA THR A 64 4.69 6.30 3.63
C THR A 64 3.88 5.01 3.79
N VAL A 65 2.54 5.11 3.73
CA VAL A 65 1.63 3.96 3.84
C VAL A 65 1.87 2.96 2.71
N MET A 66 1.95 3.43 1.47
CA MET A 66 2.16 2.58 0.29
C MET A 66 3.54 1.91 0.29
N SER A 67 4.58 2.60 0.75
CA SER A 67 5.92 2.03 0.87
C SER A 67 5.93 0.86 1.85
N HIS A 68 5.40 1.03 3.05
CA HIS A 68 5.32 -0.05 4.03
C HIS A 68 4.43 -1.20 3.57
N PHE A 69 3.37 -0.91 2.83
CA PHE A 69 2.54 -1.94 2.19
C PHE A 69 3.32 -2.77 1.18
N PHE A 70 4.08 -2.15 0.28
CA PHE A 70 4.91 -2.89 -0.68
C PHE A 70 6.04 -3.69 -0.01
N ASP A 71 6.62 -3.20 1.08
CA ASP A 71 7.60 -3.97 1.86
C ASP A 71 6.97 -5.22 2.47
N LEU A 72 5.77 -5.10 3.05
CA LEU A 72 5.02 -6.24 3.56
C LEU A 72 4.74 -7.28 2.46
N LEU A 73 4.30 -6.83 1.28
CA LEU A 73 4.08 -7.73 0.14
C LEU A 73 5.38 -8.44 -0.28
N SER A 74 6.51 -7.71 -0.33
CA SER A 74 7.83 -8.28 -0.65
C SER A 74 8.27 -9.31 0.39
N GLU A 75 8.07 -9.03 1.68
CA GLU A 75 8.36 -9.98 2.76
C GLU A 75 7.50 -11.23 2.68
N GLU A 76 6.20 -11.11 2.38
CA GLU A 76 5.31 -12.26 2.22
C GLU A 76 5.69 -13.12 1.02
N VAL A 77 6.07 -12.51 -0.10
CA VAL A 77 6.58 -13.23 -1.28
C VAL A 77 7.88 -13.95 -0.94
N LYS A 78 8.83 -13.29 -0.24
CA LYS A 78 10.09 -13.91 0.20
C LYS A 78 9.85 -15.07 1.16
N LYS A 79 8.90 -14.96 2.10
CA LYS A 79 8.54 -16.06 3.01
C LYS A 79 7.93 -17.26 2.29
N LYS A 80 7.30 -17.05 1.13
CA LYS A 80 6.72 -18.11 0.30
C LYS A 80 7.70 -18.76 -0.68
N ILE A 81 8.87 -18.17 -0.94
CA ILE A 81 9.89 -18.71 -1.83
C ILE A 81 11.06 -19.21 -0.97
N PRO A 82 11.15 -20.52 -0.65
CA PRO A 82 12.21 -21.08 0.21
C PRO A 82 13.59 -21.13 -0.46
N PHE A 83 13.69 -20.81 -1.75
CA PHE A 83 14.86 -21.08 -2.59
C PHE A 83 15.56 -19.81 -3.04
N VAL A 84 16.12 -19.05 -2.09
CA VAL A 84 17.37 -18.30 -2.33
C VAL A 84 18.15 -18.31 -1.01
N LYS A 85 19.02 -19.32 -0.87
CA LYS A 85 20.17 -19.30 0.04
C LYS A 85 21.41 -19.38 -0.84
#